data_AF-A0A7S3IDU8-F1
#
_entry.id   AF-A0A7S3IDU8-F1
#
_cell.length_a   1.000
_cell.length_b   1.000
_cell.length_c   1.000
_cell.angle_alpha   90.00
_cell.angle_beta   90.00
_cell.angle_gamma   90.00
#
_symmetry.space_group_name_H-M   'P 1'
#
loop_
_entity.id
_entity.type
_entity.pdbx_description
1 polymer ?
#
loop_
_entity_poly.entity_id
_entity_poly.type
_entity_poly.pdbx_seq_one_letter_code
_entity_poly.pdbx_strand_id
1 'polypeptide(L)'
;MMGLNVGNNKTLLVKKAEPPTEEEMAEQLGDTKLEGEIFKQVIDEKVSSCIVLKGCVQPRDDFSHEDYKEMEFDFKDEMARFGRVLRCHLPRPPKYGDPYLLRGFGKVYVRFASEEDATKAKTALFRRMLNEKPLDVQFYPLDKFLNNNFE
;
A
#
# COMPACT_ATOMS: atom_id res chain seq x y z
N MET A 1 26.81 -68.03 17.60
CA MET A 1 26.97 -68.23 16.15
C MET A 1 26.58 -66.93 15.46
N MET A 2 27.47 -66.45 14.59
CA MET A 2 27.28 -65.46 13.49
C MET A 2 26.73 -64.07 13.83
N GLY A 3 27.61 -63.08 13.75
CA GLY A 3 27.30 -61.66 13.86
C GLY A 3 26.97 -60.99 12.53
N LEU A 4 26.87 -59.67 12.54
CA LEU A 4 27.05 -58.77 11.40
C LEU A 4 27.23 -57.35 11.97
N ASN A 5 28.37 -56.72 11.65
CA ASN A 5 28.70 -55.34 12.03
C ASN A 5 28.91 -54.53 10.74
N VAL A 6 28.06 -53.54 10.49
CA VAL A 6 28.20 -52.43 9.51
C VAL A 6 27.45 -51.28 10.16
N GLY A 7 28.09 -50.22 10.66
CA GLY A 7 28.62 -49.13 9.87
C GLY A 7 27.82 -47.86 10.18
N ASN A 8 28.47 -46.89 10.82
CA ASN A 8 28.01 -45.52 11.13
C ASN A 8 26.88 -45.35 12.16
N ASN A 9 27.33 -45.23 13.41
CA ASN A 9 26.66 -44.76 14.61
C ASN A 9 25.66 -43.61 14.39
N LYS A 10 24.38 -43.93 14.21
CA LYS A 10 23.29 -42.97 14.49
C LYS A 10 22.09 -43.68 15.08
N THR A 11 22.14 -43.86 16.40
CA THR A 11 20.98 -44.22 17.22
C THR A 11 20.03 -43.03 17.25
N LEU A 12 18.80 -43.19 16.74
CA LEU A 12 17.76 -42.16 16.82
C LEU A 12 17.13 -42.20 18.22
N LEU A 13 17.56 -41.28 19.08
CA LEU A 13 16.94 -41.02 20.37
C LEU A 13 15.75 -40.10 20.17
N VAL A 14 14.53 -40.65 20.29
CA VAL A 14 13.31 -39.85 20.34
C VAL A 14 13.22 -39.20 21.71
N LYS A 15 13.69 -37.95 21.84
CA LYS A 15 13.41 -37.12 23.02
C LYS A 15 12.08 -36.39 22.80
N LYS A 16 11.18 -36.52 23.78
CA LYS A 16 9.92 -35.78 23.87
C LYS A 16 10.24 -34.28 23.89
N ALA A 17 9.66 -33.52 22.96
CA ALA A 17 9.87 -32.07 22.87
C ALA A 17 9.22 -31.37 24.07
N GLU A 18 10.03 -30.64 24.83
CA GLU A 18 9.59 -29.66 25.82
C GLU A 18 9.44 -28.31 25.10
N PRO A 19 8.40 -27.51 25.39
CA PRO A 19 8.23 -26.22 24.72
C PRO A 19 9.36 -25.26 25.13
N PRO A 20 9.89 -24.47 24.19
CA PRO A 20 10.98 -23.53 24.47
C PRO A 20 10.51 -22.39 25.38
N THR A 21 11.36 -22.01 26.33
CA THR A 21 11.19 -20.87 27.24
C THR A 21 11.39 -19.53 26.50
N GLU A 22 10.68 -18.50 26.98
CA GLU A 22 10.44 -17.21 26.33
C GLU A 22 11.68 -16.39 25.95
N GLU A 23 12.86 -16.72 26.49
CA GLU A 23 14.11 -16.00 26.24
C GLU A 23 14.78 -16.38 24.90
N GLU A 24 14.55 -17.57 24.35
CA GLU A 24 15.15 -18.00 23.06
C GLU A 24 14.33 -17.59 21.83
N MET A 25 13.14 -17.02 22.01
CA MET A 25 12.30 -16.50 20.92
C MET A 25 12.73 -15.11 20.42
N ALA A 26 13.65 -14.43 21.11
CA ALA A 26 13.98 -13.03 20.83
C ALA A 26 15.08 -12.80 19.79
N GLU A 27 15.77 -13.85 19.31
CA GLU A 27 17.01 -13.69 18.52
C GLU A 27 16.97 -14.22 17.09
N GLN A 28 15.79 -14.58 16.57
CA GLN A 28 15.62 -14.91 15.15
C GLN A 28 14.40 -14.22 14.56
N LEU A 29 14.59 -12.99 14.10
CA LEU A 29 13.95 -12.34 12.94
C LEU A 29 14.18 -10.82 13.06
N GLY A 30 15.36 -10.39 12.61
CA GLY A 30 15.68 -8.98 12.46
C GLY A 30 14.97 -8.40 11.24
N ASP A 31 13.78 -7.82 11.43
CA ASP A 31 13.10 -6.95 10.44
C ASP A 31 12.14 -5.94 11.13
N THR A 32 12.41 -5.48 12.35
CA THR A 32 11.51 -4.59 13.13
C THR A 32 11.64 -3.09 12.81
N LYS A 33 12.24 -2.71 11.67
CA LYS A 33 12.32 -1.30 11.25
C LYS A 33 11.08 -0.84 10.46
N LEU A 34 10.50 -1.75 9.67
CA LEU A 34 9.32 -1.47 8.85
C LEU A 34 8.03 -1.37 9.68
N GLU A 35 7.88 -2.14 10.76
CA GLU A 35 6.71 -2.01 11.66
C GLU A 35 6.64 -0.65 12.35
N GLY A 36 7.79 -0.06 12.71
CA GLY A 36 7.84 1.27 13.31
C GLY A 36 7.43 2.39 12.35
N GLU A 37 7.75 2.27 11.06
CA GLU A 37 7.28 3.21 10.03
C GLU A 37 5.78 3.05 9.73
N ILE A 38 5.28 1.82 9.74
CA ILE A 38 3.84 1.53 9.62
C ILE A 38 3.08 2.18 10.78
N PHE A 39 3.57 2.04 12.03
CA PHE A 39 2.96 2.70 13.18
C PHE A 39 3.01 4.23 13.04
N LYS A 40 4.13 4.82 12.60
CA LYS A 40 4.25 6.27 12.46
C LYS A 40 3.27 6.88 11.44
N GLN A 41 3.02 6.20 10.31
CA GLN A 41 2.01 6.62 9.33
C GLN A 41 0.56 6.37 9.78
N VAL A 42 0.34 5.44 10.71
CA VAL A 42 -0.99 5.18 11.29
C VAL A 42 -1.37 6.20 12.37
N ILE A 43 -0.39 6.79 13.07
CA ILE A 43 -0.65 7.63 14.25
C ILE A 43 -0.99 9.09 13.91
N ASP A 44 -0.55 9.64 12.76
CA ASP A 44 -0.74 11.08 12.44
C ASP A 44 -1.88 11.37 11.45
N GLU A 45 -2.42 10.35 10.79
CA GLU A 45 -3.43 10.54 9.75
C GLU A 45 -4.83 10.28 10.30
N LYS A 46 -5.63 11.35 10.43
CA LYS A 46 -7.07 11.22 10.73
C LYS A 46 -7.71 10.32 9.67
N VAL A 47 -8.20 9.15 10.10
CA VAL A 47 -8.96 8.24 9.25
C VAL A 47 -10.06 9.03 8.56
N SER A 48 -10.18 8.83 7.24
CA SER A 48 -11.14 9.52 6.41
C SER A 48 -11.62 8.58 5.31
N SER A 49 -12.82 8.82 4.80
CA SER A 49 -13.40 8.08 3.67
C SER A 49 -12.75 8.42 2.32
N CYS A 50 -11.75 9.29 2.30
CA CYS A 50 -11.00 9.65 1.11
C CYS A 50 -9.53 9.24 1.25
N ILE A 51 -8.95 8.78 0.16
CA ILE A 51 -7.52 8.49 0.03
C ILE A 51 -6.92 9.29 -1.12
N VAL A 52 -5.62 9.54 -1.04
CA VAL A 52 -4.80 10.09 -2.10
C VAL A 52 -3.70 9.09 -2.45
N LEU A 53 -3.55 8.80 -3.72
CA LEU A 53 -2.44 8.05 -4.29
C LEU A 53 -1.46 9.04 -4.91
N LYS A 54 -0.20 9.04 -4.48
CA LYS A 54 0.82 9.95 -4.99
C LYS A 54 1.75 9.24 -5.96
N GLY A 55 2.24 10.00 -6.94
CA GLY A 55 3.20 9.50 -7.92
C GLY A 55 2.59 8.61 -8.99
N CYS A 56 1.27 8.66 -9.19
CA CYS A 56 0.57 7.90 -10.22
C CYS A 56 0.93 8.33 -11.64
N VAL A 57 1.29 9.61 -11.81
CA VAL A 57 1.72 10.18 -13.09
C VAL A 57 3.01 10.93 -12.87
N GLN A 58 4.00 10.75 -13.74
CA GLN A 58 5.21 11.55 -13.74
C GLN A 58 5.06 12.68 -14.75
N PRO A 59 5.64 13.85 -14.49
CA PRO A 59 5.56 14.98 -15.41
C PRO A 59 6.37 14.77 -16.70
N ARG A 60 7.19 13.71 -16.76
CA ARG A 60 7.89 13.29 -17.98
C ARG A 60 7.00 12.46 -18.91
N ASP A 61 5.89 11.93 -18.39
CA ASP A 61 4.96 11.16 -19.19
C ASP A 61 4.09 12.12 -20.02
N ASP A 62 4.11 11.94 -21.34
CA ASP A 62 3.39 12.77 -22.31
C ASP A 62 1.95 12.23 -22.46
N PHE A 63 1.11 12.50 -21.46
CA PHE A 63 -0.29 12.05 -21.44
C PHE A 63 -1.23 13.11 -22.02
N SER A 64 -2.11 12.69 -22.93
CA SER A 64 -3.18 13.54 -23.47
C SER A 64 -4.35 13.64 -22.48
N HIS A 65 -5.24 14.61 -22.71
CA HIS A 65 -6.46 14.77 -21.91
C HIS A 65 -7.38 13.53 -21.91
N GLU A 66 -7.32 12.73 -22.98
CA GLU A 66 -8.04 11.47 -23.12
C GLU A 66 -7.42 10.38 -22.26
N ASP A 67 -6.09 10.23 -22.27
CA ASP A 67 -5.37 9.28 -21.40
C ASP A 67 -5.68 9.53 -19.92
N TYR A 68 -5.73 10.79 -19.48
CA TYR A 68 -6.13 11.12 -18.11
C TYR A 68 -7.56 10.71 -17.78
N LYS A 69 -8.47 10.70 -18.76
CA LYS A 69 -9.86 10.27 -18.56
C LYS A 69 -9.96 8.76 -18.44
N GLU A 70 -9.21 8.03 -19.26
CA GLU A 70 -9.13 6.58 -19.21
C GLU A 70 -8.49 6.14 -17.89
N MET A 71 -7.36 6.74 -17.52
CA MET A 71 -6.68 6.49 -16.25
C MET A 71 -7.57 6.78 -15.03
N GLU A 72 -8.32 7.89 -15.02
CA GLU A 72 -9.29 8.19 -13.96
C GLU A 72 -10.38 7.11 -13.84
N PHE A 73 -10.80 6.54 -14.98
CA PHE A 73 -11.77 5.45 -15.03
C PHE A 73 -11.17 4.12 -14.57
N ASP A 74 -9.95 3.78 -15.01
CA ASP A 74 -9.21 2.58 -14.57
C ASP A 74 -8.96 2.60 -13.06
N PHE A 75 -8.51 3.73 -12.51
CA PHE A 75 -8.37 3.88 -11.06
C PHE A 75 -9.71 3.75 -10.37
N LYS A 76 -10.79 4.31 -10.91
CA LYS A 76 -12.11 4.17 -10.29
C LYS A 76 -12.55 2.70 -10.26
N ASP A 77 -12.36 1.95 -11.34
CA ASP A 77 -12.73 0.54 -11.44
C ASP A 77 -11.88 -0.35 -10.53
N GLU A 78 -10.55 -0.18 -10.55
CA GLU A 78 -9.64 -0.92 -9.67
C GLU A 78 -9.96 -0.63 -8.20
N MET A 79 -10.30 0.62 -7.85
CA MET A 79 -10.68 0.98 -6.48
C MET A 79 -12.06 0.44 -6.07
N ALA A 80 -12.97 0.23 -7.02
CA ALA A 80 -14.29 -0.36 -6.76
C ALA A 80 -14.21 -1.80 -6.24
N ARG A 81 -13.06 -2.48 -6.39
CA ARG A 81 -12.80 -3.82 -5.84
C ARG A 81 -12.66 -3.83 -4.33
N PHE A 82 -12.26 -2.70 -3.73
CA PHE A 82 -12.08 -2.58 -2.28
C PHE A 82 -13.37 -2.20 -1.57
N GLY A 83 -14.21 -1.39 -2.22
CA GLY A 83 -15.47 -0.91 -1.68
C GLY A 83 -16.21 0.03 -2.63
N ARG A 84 -17.27 0.69 -2.14
CA ARG A 84 -18.10 1.54 -3.00
C ARG A 84 -17.44 2.90 -3.22
N VAL A 85 -16.93 3.14 -4.43
CA VAL A 85 -16.34 4.43 -4.82
C VAL A 85 -17.44 5.44 -5.17
N LEU A 86 -17.49 6.56 -4.44
CA LEU A 86 -18.40 7.68 -4.71
C LEU A 86 -17.85 8.62 -5.79
N ARG A 87 -16.55 8.94 -5.71
CA ARG A 87 -15.89 9.85 -6.65
C ARG A 87 -14.42 9.52 -6.76
N CYS A 88 -13.92 9.41 -7.98
CA CYS A 88 -12.50 9.40 -8.29
C CYS A 88 -12.20 10.73 -9.01
N HIS A 89 -11.11 11.38 -8.64
CA HIS A 89 -10.67 12.60 -9.31
C HIS A 89 -9.17 12.57 -9.55
N LEU A 90 -8.78 12.76 -10.80
CA LEU A 90 -7.41 12.94 -11.21
C LEU A 90 -7.26 14.36 -11.80
N PRO A 91 -6.62 15.30 -11.08
CA PRO A 91 -6.41 16.67 -11.55
C PRO A 91 -5.64 16.68 -12.87
N ARG A 92 -6.27 17.20 -13.92
CA ARG A 92 -5.68 17.25 -15.26
C ARG A 92 -4.95 18.57 -15.45
N PRO A 93 -3.70 18.55 -15.97
CA PRO A 93 -3.02 19.78 -16.33
C PRO A 93 -3.81 20.55 -17.40
N PRO A 94 -3.75 21.89 -17.39
CA PRO A 94 -4.37 22.68 -18.44
C PRO A 94 -3.68 22.39 -19.80
N LYS A 95 -4.45 22.42 -20.89
CA LYS A 95 -3.93 22.23 -22.27
C LYS A 95 -2.81 23.20 -22.64
N TYR A 96 -2.82 24.38 -22.01
CA TYR A 96 -1.85 25.43 -22.19
C TYR A 96 -1.39 25.92 -20.80
N GLY A 97 -0.07 25.91 -20.56
CA GLY A 97 0.55 26.32 -19.30
C GLY A 97 1.40 25.21 -18.68
N ASP A 98 2.17 25.56 -17.64
CA ASP A 98 3.05 24.63 -16.95
C ASP A 98 2.26 23.62 -16.10
N PRO A 99 2.37 22.29 -16.36
CA PRO A 99 1.65 21.27 -15.59
C PRO A 99 2.06 21.26 -14.11
N TYR A 100 3.29 21.69 -13.81
CA TYR A 100 3.83 21.80 -12.45
C TYR A 100 3.14 22.87 -11.59
N LEU A 101 2.42 23.82 -12.20
CA LEU A 101 1.67 24.84 -11.45
C LEU A 101 0.35 24.29 -10.90
N LEU A 102 -0.11 23.12 -11.39
CA LEU A 102 -1.32 22.49 -10.90
C LEU A 102 -1.03 21.79 -9.55
N ARG A 103 -1.64 22.31 -8.47
CA ARG A 103 -1.63 21.62 -7.18
C ARG A 103 -2.32 20.26 -7.31
N GLY A 104 -1.73 19.23 -6.74
CA GLY A 104 -2.22 17.85 -6.89
C GLY A 104 -1.85 17.18 -8.22
N PHE A 105 -0.96 17.74 -9.04
CA PHE A 105 -0.50 17.08 -10.27
C PHE A 105 0.10 15.69 -9.96
N GLY A 106 -0.31 14.70 -10.75
CA GLY A 106 0.11 13.31 -10.63
C GLY A 106 -0.31 12.59 -9.35
N LYS A 107 -1.33 13.14 -8.66
CA LYS A 107 -2.00 12.50 -7.55
C LYS A 107 -3.42 12.12 -7.95
N VAL A 108 -3.91 11.00 -7.43
CA VAL A 108 -5.27 10.52 -7.66
C VAL A 108 -6.01 10.56 -6.33
N TYR A 109 -7.18 11.17 -6.31
CA TYR A 109 -8.00 11.30 -5.11
C TYR A 109 -9.23 10.43 -5.26
N VAL A 110 -9.46 9.55 -4.29
CA VAL A 110 -10.55 8.58 -4.34
C VAL A 110 -11.36 8.71 -3.07
N ARG A 111 -12.66 8.97 -3.22
CA ARG A 111 -13.64 8.99 -2.14
C ARG A 111 -14.47 7.72 -2.17
N PHE A 112 -14.45 7.01 -1.06
CA PHE A 112 -15.30 5.87 -0.78
C PHE A 112 -16.59 6.28 -0.06
N ALA A 113 -17.55 5.36 -0.01
CA ALA A 113 -18.78 5.53 0.75
C ALA A 113 -18.55 5.44 2.26
N SER A 114 -17.62 4.59 2.68
CA SER A 114 -17.29 4.33 4.09
C SER A 114 -15.79 4.49 4.36
N GLU A 115 -15.44 4.81 5.59
CA GLU A 115 -14.05 4.91 6.07
C GLU A 115 -13.37 3.53 6.15
N GLU A 116 -14.15 2.48 6.38
CA GLU A 116 -13.70 1.08 6.37
C GLU A 116 -13.19 0.67 4.98
N ASP A 117 -13.93 1.03 3.92
CA ASP A 117 -13.55 0.77 2.53
C ASP A 117 -12.23 1.48 2.18
N ALA A 118 -12.09 2.74 2.61
CA ALA A 118 -10.87 3.53 2.41
C ALA A 118 -9.66 2.90 3.14
N THR A 119 -9.86 2.43 4.36
CA THR A 119 -8.83 1.74 5.14
C THR A 119 -8.42 0.43 4.48
N LYS A 120 -9.39 -0.37 4.02
CA LYS A 120 -9.13 -1.61 3.28
C LYS A 120 -8.36 -1.36 1.99
N ALA A 121 -8.74 -0.32 1.24
CA ALA A 121 -8.02 0.10 0.03
C ALA A 121 -6.59 0.51 0.37
N LYS A 122 -6.39 1.38 1.37
CA LYS A 122 -5.05 1.82 1.82
C LYS A 122 -4.17 0.62 2.18
N THR A 123 -4.66 -0.30 3.00
CA THR A 123 -3.90 -1.50 3.41
C THR A 123 -3.58 -2.42 2.24
N ALA A 124 -4.50 -2.61 1.29
CA ALA A 124 -4.28 -3.47 0.13
C ALA A 124 -3.33 -2.86 -0.91
N LEU A 125 -3.30 -1.53 -1.01
CA LEU A 125 -2.40 -0.79 -1.89
C LEU A 125 -1.05 -0.52 -1.26
N PHE A 126 -0.97 -0.54 0.07
CA PHE A 126 0.28 -0.46 0.80
C PHE A 126 1.18 -1.62 0.36
N ARG A 127 2.40 -1.31 -0.08
CA ARG A 127 3.37 -2.24 -0.71
C ARG A 127 3.05 -2.71 -2.13
N ARG A 128 2.02 -2.20 -2.80
CA ARG A 128 1.92 -2.35 -4.26
C ARG A 128 2.92 -1.44 -4.97
N MET A 129 3.39 -1.91 -6.11
CA MET A 129 4.29 -1.16 -6.99
C MET A 129 3.49 -0.66 -8.19
N LEU A 130 3.71 0.61 -8.54
CA LEU A 130 3.23 1.22 -9.77
C LEU A 130 4.47 1.70 -10.54
N ASN A 131 4.68 1.17 -11.76
CA ASN A 131 5.85 1.50 -12.59
C ASN A 131 7.19 1.36 -11.84
N GLU A 132 7.39 0.21 -11.18
CA GLU A 132 8.61 -0.11 -10.42
C GLU A 132 8.88 0.81 -9.20
N LYS A 133 7.92 1.68 -8.85
CA LYS A 133 7.98 2.54 -7.67
C LYS A 133 6.95 2.09 -6.64
N PRO A 134 7.28 2.14 -5.34
CA PRO A 134 6.28 1.90 -4.30
C PRO A 134 5.19 2.96 -4.38
N LEU A 135 3.93 2.52 -4.33
CA LEU A 135 2.78 3.41 -4.36
C LEU A 135 2.59 4.05 -2.97
N ASP A 136 2.68 5.37 -2.90
CA ASP A 136 2.42 6.13 -1.66
C ASP A 136 0.91 6.41 -1.55
N VAL A 137 0.29 5.85 -0.52
CA VAL A 137 -1.16 5.98 -0.26
C VAL A 137 -1.39 6.54 1.12
N GLN A 138 -2.14 7.64 1.18
CA GLN A 138 -2.44 8.39 2.40
C GLN A 138 -3.93 8.71 2.48
N PHE A 139 -4.48 8.82 3.68
CA PHE A 139 -5.81 9.37 3.92
C PHE A 139 -5.82 10.84 3.55
N TYR A 140 -6.92 11.27 2.94
CA TYR A 140 -7.12 12.65 2.54
C TYR A 140 -8.34 13.23 3.28
N PRO A 141 -8.27 14.48 3.79
CA PRO A 141 -9.39 15.08 4.50
C PRO A 141 -10.62 15.23 3.59
N LEU A 142 -11.76 14.74 4.05
CA LEU A 142 -13.02 14.81 3.29
C LEU A 142 -13.41 16.26 2.95
N ASP A 143 -13.24 17.20 3.89
CA ASP A 143 -13.54 18.62 3.68
C ASP A 143 -12.75 19.21 2.51
N LYS A 144 -11.45 18.89 2.41
CA LYS A 144 -10.61 19.37 1.31
C LYS A 144 -11.08 18.80 -0.03
N PHE A 145 -11.39 17.50 -0.06
CA PHE A 145 -11.89 16.82 -1.25
C PHE A 145 -13.23 17.40 -1.74
N LEU A 146 -14.14 17.68 -0.80
CA LEU A 146 -15.44 18.29 -1.09
C LEU A 146 -15.31 19.71 -1.66
N ASN A 147 -14.36 20.48 -1.14
CA ASN A 147 -14.06 21.84 -1.62
C ASN A 147 -13.25 21.86 -2.93
N ASN A 148 -12.95 20.69 -3.53
CA ASN A 148 -12.04 20.54 -4.67
C ASN A 148 -10.66 21.21 -4.44
N ASN A 149 -10.23 21.29 -3.17
CA ASN A 149 -8.89 21.72 -2.83
C ASN A 149 -8.00 20.48 -2.93
N PHE A 150 -7.15 20.39 -3.94
CA PHE A 150 -6.25 19.26 -4.17
C PHE A 150 -4.81 19.76 -4.03
N GLU A 151 -4.00 19.03 -3.26
CA GLU A 151 -2.62 19.39 -2.89
C GLU A 151 -1.64 18.29 -3.22
#